data_AF-A0A9X9A8L9-F1
#
_entry.id   AF-A0A9X9A8L9-F1
#
_cell.length_a   1.000
_cell.length_b   1.000
_cell.length_c   1.000
_cell.angle_alpha   90.00
_cell.angle_beta   90.00
_cell.angle_gamma   90.00
#
_symmetry.space_group_name_H-M   'P 1'
#
loop_
_entity.id
_entity.type
_entity.pdbx_description
1 polymer ?
#
loop_
_entity_poly.entity_id
_entity_poly.type
_entity_poly.pdbx_seq_one_letter_code
_entity_poly.pdbx_strand_id
1 'polypeptide(L)'
;LKEMSRKEGVLHLDRITATGQTLRENIAHAEIKDKEVIHSLENPHSEEGGLRILKGNLAKDGAVIKSGATEVKRFEGPCVIFNSQDEALAGIMLGKVKKGDVVVIRYEG
;
A
#
# COMPACT_ATOMS: atom_id res chain seq x y z
N LEU A 1 -3.09 -16.89 -2.49
CA LEU A 1 -4.55 -17.08 -2.71
C LEU A 1 -5.13 -18.24 -1.91
N LYS A 2 -4.57 -19.47 -1.99
CA LYS A 2 -5.05 -20.61 -1.18
C LYS A 2 -5.08 -20.31 0.31
N GLU A 3 -4.00 -19.75 0.86
CA GLU A 3 -3.95 -19.36 2.27
C GLU A 3 -5.05 -18.34 2.62
N MET A 4 -5.15 -17.27 1.83
CA MET A 4 -6.20 -16.25 1.99
C MET A 4 -7.63 -16.80 1.85
N SER A 5 -7.84 -17.89 1.12
CA SER A 5 -9.16 -18.52 0.97
C SER A 5 -9.72 -19.10 2.26
N ARG A 6 -8.86 -19.30 3.27
CA ARG A 6 -9.25 -19.72 4.62
C ARG A 6 -9.91 -18.58 5.42
N LYS A 7 -9.72 -17.32 5.00
CA LYS A 7 -10.32 -16.14 5.63
C LYS A 7 -11.64 -15.81 4.94
N GLU A 8 -12.74 -15.93 5.69
CA GLU A 8 -14.08 -15.65 5.19
C GLU A 8 -14.23 -14.18 4.76
N GLY A 9 -14.99 -13.95 3.69
CA GLY A 9 -15.27 -12.59 3.17
C GLY A 9 -14.13 -11.92 2.39
N VAL A 10 -12.96 -12.54 2.27
CA VAL A 10 -11.80 -11.93 1.57
C VAL A 10 -11.74 -12.30 0.08
N LEU A 11 -12.18 -13.51 -0.29
CA LEU A 11 -12.17 -13.99 -1.68
C LEU A 11 -13.54 -14.54 -2.10
N HIS A 12 -13.97 -14.17 -3.30
CA HIS A 12 -15.13 -14.78 -3.97
C HIS A 12 -14.68 -16.03 -4.74
N LEU A 13 -14.74 -17.19 -4.09
CA LEU A 13 -14.16 -18.45 -4.58
C LEU A 13 -14.94 -19.11 -5.73
N ASP A 14 -16.20 -18.72 -5.91
CA ASP A 14 -17.13 -19.18 -6.95
C ASP A 14 -16.94 -18.45 -8.29
N ARG A 15 -16.14 -17.38 -8.34
CA ARG A 15 -15.93 -16.62 -9.57
C ARG A 15 -15.18 -17.44 -10.61
N ILE A 16 -15.71 -17.46 -11.84
CA ILE A 16 -15.04 -18.02 -13.02
C ILE A 16 -13.79 -17.20 -13.34
N THR A 17 -12.76 -17.88 -13.82
CA THR A 17 -11.49 -17.29 -14.26
C THR A 17 -11.24 -17.53 -15.75
N ALA A 18 -10.15 -16.99 -16.29
CA ALA A 18 -9.76 -17.19 -17.68
C ALA A 18 -9.50 -18.67 -18.07
N THR A 19 -9.34 -19.59 -17.11
CA THR A 19 -9.20 -21.02 -17.37
C THR A 19 -10.52 -21.73 -17.63
N GLY A 20 -11.65 -21.04 -17.46
CA GLY A 20 -13.00 -21.63 -17.48
C GLY A 20 -13.38 -22.33 -16.16
N GLN A 21 -12.45 -22.43 -15.21
CA GLN A 21 -12.70 -22.97 -13.87
C GLN A 21 -12.90 -21.83 -12.86
N THR A 22 -13.51 -22.16 -11.72
CA THR A 22 -13.66 -21.25 -10.58
C THR A 22 -12.31 -20.96 -9.91
N LEU A 23 -12.23 -19.84 -9.19
CA LEU A 23 -11.05 -19.53 -8.39
C LEU A 23 -10.74 -20.63 -7.37
N ARG A 24 -11.76 -21.27 -6.78
CA ARG A 24 -11.60 -22.39 -5.84
C ARG A 24 -10.87 -23.58 -6.47
N GLU A 25 -11.28 -23.99 -7.67
CA GLU A 25 -10.69 -25.12 -8.38
C GLU A 25 -9.23 -24.83 -8.74
N ASN A 26 -8.96 -23.66 -9.31
CA ASN A 26 -7.61 -23.28 -9.72
C ASN A 26 -6.59 -23.28 -8.57
N ILE A 27 -6.99 -22.91 -7.36
CA ILE A 27 -6.07 -22.82 -6.21
C ILE A 27 -6.06 -24.09 -5.35
N ALA A 28 -6.85 -25.12 -5.68
CA ALA A 28 -7.13 -26.26 -4.81
C ALA A 28 -5.87 -26.96 -4.30
N HIS A 29 -4.88 -27.13 -5.19
CA HIS A 29 -3.62 -27.84 -4.94
C HIS A 29 -2.42 -26.90 -4.70
N ALA A 30 -2.65 -25.60 -4.57
CA ALA A 30 -1.57 -24.65 -4.34
C ALA A 30 -1.04 -24.73 -2.91
N GLU A 31 0.28 -24.71 -2.75
CA GLU A 31 0.97 -24.78 -1.47
C GLU A 31 1.90 -23.58 -1.29
N ILE A 32 2.15 -23.19 -0.03
CA ILE A 32 3.16 -22.20 0.30
C ILE A 32 4.53 -22.88 0.22
N LYS A 33 5.37 -22.44 -0.73
CA LYS A 33 6.72 -22.98 -0.92
C LYS A 33 7.76 -22.41 0.04
N ASP A 34 7.52 -21.19 0.52
CA ASP A 34 8.41 -20.48 1.43
C ASP A 34 7.57 -19.67 2.43
N LYS A 35 7.69 -20.04 3.71
CA LYS A 35 6.91 -19.46 4.81
C LYS A 35 7.53 -18.17 5.37
N GLU A 36 8.79 -17.90 5.06
CA GLU A 36 9.45 -16.63 5.39
C GLU A 36 9.06 -15.54 4.38
N VAL A 37 8.63 -15.95 3.18
CA VAL A 37 8.11 -15.03 2.14
C VAL A 37 6.59 -14.90 2.21
N ILE A 38 5.86 -16.01 2.35
CA ILE A 38 4.39 -16.02 2.48
C ILE A 38 4.03 -16.53 3.86
N HIS A 39 3.80 -15.59 4.75
CA HIS A 39 3.33 -15.83 6.10
C HIS A 39 1.90 -16.41 6.11
N SER A 40 1.59 -17.24 7.13
CA SER A 40 0.23 -17.75 7.33
C SER A 40 -0.68 -16.70 7.96
N LEU A 41 -1.99 -16.94 7.93
CA LEU A 41 -2.99 -16.08 8.56
C LEU A 41 -2.81 -15.95 10.08
N GLU A 42 -2.18 -16.95 10.72
CA GLU A 42 -1.90 -16.95 12.15
C GLU A 42 -0.61 -16.19 12.51
N ASN A 43 0.28 -15.96 11.53
CA ASN A 43 1.54 -15.25 11.75
C ASN A 43 1.76 -14.14 10.71
N PRO A 44 0.82 -13.20 10.50
CA PRO A 44 0.97 -12.17 9.48
C PRO A 44 2.01 -11.12 9.89
N HIS A 45 2.57 -10.40 8.91
CA HIS A 45 3.42 -9.23 9.21
C HIS A 45 2.65 -8.11 9.94
N SER A 46 1.37 -7.93 9.61
CA SER A 46 0.46 -6.99 10.24
C SER A 46 -0.96 -7.54 10.17
N GLU A 47 -1.76 -7.28 11.20
CA GLU A 47 -3.18 -7.66 11.22
C GLU A 47 -4.02 -6.83 10.24
N GLU A 48 -3.54 -5.64 9.89
CA GLU A 48 -4.20 -4.71 8.98
C GLU A 48 -3.53 -4.67 7.61
N GLY A 49 -4.30 -4.27 6.59
CA GLY A 49 -3.79 -4.11 5.24
C GLY A 49 -2.69 -3.04 5.14
N GLY A 50 -1.73 -3.26 4.24
CA GLY A 50 -0.60 -2.34 4.04
C GLY A 50 -0.93 -1.03 3.32
N LEU A 51 -2.19 -0.83 2.91
CA LEU A 51 -2.68 0.37 2.23
C LEU A 51 -3.80 1.02 3.05
N ARG A 52 -3.77 2.35 3.15
CA ARG A 52 -4.84 3.14 3.78
C ARG A 52 -5.25 4.30 2.88
N ILE A 53 -6.52 4.68 3.01
CA ILE A 53 -7.08 5.88 2.40
C ILE A 53 -7.04 7.02 3.43
N LEU A 54 -6.36 8.11 3.10
CA LEU A 54 -6.37 9.35 3.86
C LEU A 54 -7.41 10.30 3.27
N LYS A 55 -8.14 11.01 4.13
CA LYS A 55 -9.06 12.09 3.73
C LYS A 55 -8.83 13.32 4.58
N GLY A 56 -9.08 14.49 4.01
CA GLY A 56 -8.93 15.76 4.73
C GLY A 56 -9.08 16.95 3.80
N ASN A 57 -8.79 18.14 4.31
CA ASN A 57 -8.85 19.38 3.54
C ASN A 57 -7.93 19.39 2.30
N LEU A 58 -6.76 18.73 2.37
CA LEU A 58 -5.81 18.63 1.26
C LEU A 58 -6.15 17.51 0.25
N ALA A 59 -6.90 16.50 0.66
CA ALA A 59 -7.26 15.33 -0.15
C ALA A 59 -8.74 15.01 0.07
N LYS A 60 -9.63 15.83 -0.50
CA LYS A 60 -11.09 15.73 -0.31
C LYS A 60 -11.64 14.42 -0.87
N ASP A 61 -11.17 14.04 -2.05
CA ASP A 61 -11.59 12.80 -2.72
C ASP A 61 -10.80 11.57 -2.26
N GLY A 62 -9.74 11.80 -1.49
CA GLY A 62 -8.90 10.77 -0.88
C GLY A 62 -7.46 10.78 -1.41
N ALA A 63 -6.56 10.21 -0.62
CA ALA A 63 -5.19 9.90 -0.98
C ALA A 63 -4.83 8.51 -0.48
N VAL A 64 -3.82 7.87 -1.09
CA VAL A 64 -3.37 6.52 -0.71
C VAL A 64 -2.03 6.62 0.00
N ILE A 65 -1.88 5.91 1.11
CA ILE A 65 -0.59 5.71 1.80
C ILE A 65 -0.30 4.23 1.96
N LYS A 66 0.97 3.85 1.74
CA LYS A 66 1.50 2.52 2.07
C LYS A 66 1.85 2.46 3.57
N SER A 67 0.85 2.23 4.41
CA SER A 67 1.03 2.15 5.86
C SER A 67 1.85 0.95 6.32
N GLY A 68 1.88 -0.14 5.54
CA GLY A 68 2.67 -1.34 5.91
C GLY A 68 4.19 -1.13 5.88
N ALA A 69 4.68 0.04 5.46
CA ALA A 69 6.09 0.39 5.40
C ALA A 69 6.52 1.36 6.51
N THR A 70 5.64 1.73 7.44
CA THR A 70 5.95 2.70 8.50
C THR A 70 5.06 2.54 9.73
N GLU A 71 5.66 2.72 10.91
CA GLU A 71 4.94 2.80 12.20
C GLU A 71 4.51 4.25 12.53
N VAL A 72 4.87 5.22 11.69
CA VAL A 72 4.55 6.64 11.91
C VAL A 72 3.06 6.88 11.67
N LYS A 73 2.32 7.13 12.76
CA LYS A 73 0.87 7.42 12.72
C LYS A 73 0.55 8.90 12.53
N ARG A 74 1.50 9.80 12.83
CA ARG A 74 1.37 11.24 12.68
C ARG A 74 2.70 11.83 12.24
N PHE A 75 2.65 12.69 11.24
CA PHE A 75 3.77 13.49 10.79
C PHE A 75 3.30 14.93 10.58
N GLU A 76 4.07 15.90 11.04
CA GLU A 76 3.73 17.31 11.00
C GLU A 76 5.01 18.13 10.86
N GLY A 77 4.97 19.17 10.03
CA GLY A 77 6.14 19.99 9.75
C GLY A 77 5.85 21.10 8.74
N PRO A 78 6.81 22.01 8.54
CA PRO A 78 6.66 23.09 7.56
C PRO A 78 6.64 22.53 6.13
N CYS A 79 5.82 23.12 5.27
CA CYS A 79 5.70 22.69 3.88
C CYS A 79 6.85 23.22 3.01
N VAL A 80 7.48 22.35 2.23
CA VAL A 80 8.35 22.73 1.11
C VAL A 80 7.66 22.30 -0.18
N ILE A 81 7.24 23.29 -0.97
CA ILE A 81 6.37 23.08 -2.14
C ILE A 81 7.20 23.16 -3.43
N PHE A 82 6.94 22.22 -4.33
CA PHE A 82 7.47 22.12 -5.68
C PHE A 82 6.35 21.89 -6.70
N ASN A 83 6.54 22.34 -7.93
CA ASN A 83 5.54 22.20 -9.00
C ASN A 83 5.90 21.11 -10.03
N SER A 84 7.03 20.41 -9.84
CA SER A 84 7.43 19.25 -10.64
C SER A 84 8.40 18.35 -9.88
N GLN A 85 8.53 17.11 -10.33
CA GLN A 85 9.54 16.16 -9.84
C GLN A 85 10.96 16.71 -9.99
N ASP A 86 11.27 17.33 -11.12
CA ASP A 86 12.61 17.87 -11.41
C ASP A 86 12.98 19.01 -10.44
N GLU A 87 12.04 19.91 -10.14
CA GLU A 87 12.22 20.96 -9.14
C GLU A 87 12.44 20.36 -7.73
N ALA A 88 11.67 19.33 -7.39
CA ALA A 88 11.78 18.66 -6.09
C ALA A 88 13.14 17.97 -5.94
N LEU A 89 13.60 17.27 -6.97
CA LEU A 89 14.90 16.61 -6.98
C LEU A 89 16.04 17.62 -6.80
N ALA A 90 16.03 18.69 -7.60
CA ALA A 90 17.03 19.76 -7.48
C ALA A 90 16.97 20.44 -6.11
N GLY A 91 15.77 20.70 -5.58
CA GLY A 91 15.57 21.28 -4.26
C GLY A 91 16.11 20.41 -3.13
N ILE A 92 15.92 19.09 -3.21
CA ILE A 92 16.48 18.13 -2.25
C ILE A 92 18.01 18.13 -2.35
N MET A 93 18.57 18.04 -3.55
CA MET A 93 20.02 18.01 -3.78
C MET A 93 20.73 19.28 -3.29
N LEU A 94 20.08 20.44 -3.41
CA LEU A 94 20.60 21.74 -2.96
C LEU A 94 20.31 22.03 -1.47
N GLY A 95 19.73 21.08 -0.73
CA GLY A 95 19.49 21.22 0.72
C GLY A 95 18.32 22.14 1.09
N LYS A 96 17.39 22.40 0.15
CA LYS A 96 16.15 23.17 0.43
C LYS A 96 15.22 22.39 1.37
N VAL A 97 15.25 21.05 1.30
CA VAL A 97 14.49 20.15 2.19
C VAL A 97 15.33 19.78 3.41
N LYS A 98 14.73 19.88 4.59
CA LYS A 98 15.35 19.60 5.89
C LYS A 98 14.59 18.49 6.62
N LYS A 99 15.26 17.89 7.61
CA LYS A 99 14.61 16.91 8.49
C LYS A 99 13.40 17.55 9.17
N GLY A 100 12.24 16.92 9.02
CA GLY A 100 10.97 17.37 9.59
C GLY A 100 10.08 18.14 8.61
N ASP A 101 10.55 18.43 7.40
CA ASP A 101 9.72 19.10 6.40
C ASP A 101 8.65 18.18 5.81
N VAL A 102 7.49 18.76 5.48
CA VAL A 102 6.46 18.13 4.64
C VAL A 102 6.73 18.54 3.18
N VAL A 103 7.30 17.63 2.40
CA VAL A 103 7.55 17.88 0.98
C VAL A 103 6.26 17.69 0.18
N VAL A 104 5.86 18.71 -0.58
CA VAL A 104 4.68 18.68 -1.46
C VAL A 104 5.15 18.87 -2.90
N ILE A 105 4.88 17.87 -3.74
CA ILE A 105 5.08 17.93 -5.18
C ILE A 105 3.69 17.89 -5.81
N ARG A 106 3.32 18.92 -6.55
CA ARG A 106 1.99 19.06 -7.16
C ARG A 106 2.09 19.26 -8.67
N TYR A 107 0.95 19.16 -9.34
CA TYR A 107 0.84 19.12 -10.81
C TYR A 107 1.43 17.85 -11.45
N GLU A 108 1.47 16.77 -10.68
CA GLU A 108 1.95 15.42 -11.05
C GLU A 108 0.79 14.39 -10.97
N GLY A 109 -0.43 14.82 -11.32
CA GLY A 109 -1.63 13.99 -11.30
C GLY A 109 -1.83 13.16 -12.55
#